data_AF-A0A3D5X8D8-F1
#
_entry.id   AF-A0A3D5X8D8-F1
#
_cell.length_a   1.000
_cell.length_b   1.000
_cell.length_c   1.000
_cell.angle_alpha   90.00
_cell.angle_beta   90.00
_cell.angle_gamma   90.00
#
_symmetry.space_group_name_H-M   'P 1'
#
loop_
_entity.id
_entity.type
_entity.pdbx_description
1 polymer ?
#
loop_
_entity_poly.entity_id
_entity_poly.type
_entity_poly.pdbx_seq_one_letter_code
_entity_poly.pdbx_strand_id
1 'polypeptide(L)'
;GLPINIGIAHGLANARQLLEEVRSGKANYHAIEVMACPGGCIGGGGQPLHHGDGDIIKARFDAIYREDAGKPIRKSHENPYIIKLYEEFLGKPMSEKAHQLLHTHYFDKGTKDVYIKLED
;
A
#
# COMPACT_ATOMS: atom_id res chain seq x y z
N GLY A 1 -15.15 -13.41 16.51
CA GLY A 1 -13.84 -12.81 16.22
C GLY A 1 -13.93 -11.30 16.39
N LEU A 2 -12.79 -10.60 16.43
CA LEU A 2 -12.74 -9.13 16.49
C LEU A 2 -13.19 -8.55 15.13
N PRO A 3 -14.20 -7.67 15.05
CA PRO A 3 -14.50 -6.92 13.84
C PRO A 3 -13.32 -6.02 13.46
N ILE A 4 -12.85 -6.12 12.22
CA ILE A 4 -11.69 -5.35 11.75
C ILE A 4 -12.16 -4.16 10.90
N ASN A 5 -11.99 -2.97 11.45
CA ASN A 5 -12.16 -1.71 10.72
C ASN A 5 -10.92 -1.41 9.85
N ILE A 6 -11.09 -1.32 8.53
CA ILE A 6 -10.03 -1.00 7.56
C ILE A 6 -10.33 0.34 6.89
N GLY A 7 -9.31 1.18 6.72
CA GLY A 7 -9.39 2.42 5.95
C GLY A 7 -8.62 2.29 4.63
N ILE A 8 -9.16 2.87 3.55
CA ILE A 8 -8.47 2.94 2.25
C ILE A 8 -8.57 4.38 1.74
N ALA A 9 -7.42 4.98 1.39
CA ALA A 9 -7.36 6.32 0.84
C ALA A 9 -6.73 6.32 -0.56
N HIS A 10 -7.46 6.81 -1.56
CA HIS A 10 -6.93 7.10 -2.89
C HIS A 10 -6.70 8.61 -3.02
N GLY A 11 -5.47 9.01 -3.33
CA GLY A 11 -5.07 10.42 -3.36
C GLY A 11 -4.51 10.92 -2.03
N LEU A 12 -3.44 11.72 -2.11
CA LEU A 12 -2.75 12.25 -0.93
C LEU A 12 -3.58 13.28 -0.14
N ALA A 13 -4.51 13.99 -0.80
CA ALA A 13 -5.44 14.89 -0.12
C ALA A 13 -6.40 14.12 0.80
N ASN A 14 -6.98 13.02 0.30
CA ASN A 14 -7.85 12.13 1.07
C ASN A 14 -7.07 11.44 2.20
N ALA A 15 -5.82 11.04 1.94
CA ALA A 15 -4.95 10.49 2.97
C ALA A 15 -4.72 11.48 4.12
N ARG A 16 -4.47 12.77 3.81
CA ARG A 16 -4.35 13.81 4.83
C ARG A 16 -5.63 13.92 5.67
N GLN A 17 -6.80 14.03 5.02
CA GLN A 17 -8.07 14.11 5.74
C GLN A 17 -8.30 12.92 6.67
N LEU A 18 -8.13 11.70 6.15
CA LEU A 18 -8.31 10.46 6.92
C LEU A 18 -7.38 10.43 8.14
N LEU A 19 -6.11 10.84 7.98
CA LEU A 19 -5.16 10.88 9.09
C LEU A 19 -5.50 11.96 10.13
N GLU A 20 -6.07 13.09 9.74
CA GLU A 20 -6.58 14.10 10.70
C GLU A 20 -7.81 13.59 11.48
N GLU A 21 -8.69 12.83 10.84
CA GLU A 21 -9.84 12.19 11.51
C GLU A 21 -9.38 11.14 12.53
N VAL A 22 -8.36 10.35 12.18
CA VAL A 22 -7.72 9.41 13.11
C VAL A 22 -7.09 10.17 14.28
N ARG A 23 -6.31 11.23 14.01
CA ARG A 23 -5.64 12.02 15.05
C ARG A 23 -6.62 12.70 16.00
N SER A 24 -7.76 13.15 15.48
CA SER A 24 -8.83 13.77 16.28
C SER A 24 -9.76 12.78 16.99
N GLY A 25 -9.54 11.46 16.82
CA GLY A 25 -10.36 10.42 17.43
C GLY A 25 -11.73 10.22 16.78
N LYS A 26 -11.99 10.86 15.64
CA LYS A 26 -13.25 10.73 14.90
C LYS A 26 -13.36 9.41 14.12
N ALA A 27 -12.22 8.85 13.72
CA ALA A 27 -12.15 7.60 12.97
C ALA A 27 -11.24 6.58 13.67
N ASN A 28 -11.72 5.33 13.79
CA ASN A 28 -11.01 4.24 14.47
C ASN A 28 -10.79 3.07 13.49
N TYR A 29 -9.57 2.96 12.97
CA TYR A 29 -9.14 1.90 12.05
C TYR A 29 -8.04 1.04 12.67
N HIS A 30 -8.03 -0.25 12.36
CA HIS A 30 -6.97 -1.18 12.76
C HIS A 30 -5.83 -1.22 11.74
N ALA A 31 -6.14 -0.97 10.47
CA ALA A 31 -5.16 -0.83 9.40
C ALA A 31 -5.66 0.15 8.34
N ILE A 32 -4.73 0.88 7.72
CA ILE A 32 -5.01 1.88 6.68
C ILE A 32 -4.07 1.64 5.50
N GLU A 33 -4.63 1.58 4.29
CA GLU A 33 -3.87 1.57 3.04
C GLU A 33 -3.99 2.93 2.33
N VAL A 34 -2.86 3.48 1.88
CA VAL A 34 -2.81 4.77 1.17
C VAL A 34 -2.22 4.56 -0.21
N MET A 35 -2.96 4.96 -1.24
CA MET A 35 -2.52 5.00 -2.63
C MET A 35 -2.43 6.44 -3.10
N ALA A 36 -1.32 6.82 -3.72
CA ALA A 36 -1.11 8.21 -4.14
C ALA A 36 -2.02 8.64 -5.31
N CYS A 37 -2.37 7.71 -6.21
CA CYS A 37 -3.18 8.00 -7.39
C CYS A 37 -4.68 7.81 -7.11
N PRO A 38 -5.55 8.72 -7.60
CA PRO A 38 -6.99 8.45 -7.70
C PRO A 38 -7.24 7.17 -8.50
N GLY A 39 -8.11 6.28 -8.01
CA GLY A 39 -8.37 4.98 -8.65
C GLY A 39 -7.26 3.94 -8.49
N GLY A 40 -6.23 4.22 -7.66
CA GLY A 40 -5.12 3.29 -7.42
C GLY A 40 -4.17 3.18 -8.61
N CYS A 41 -3.36 2.10 -8.62
CA CYS A 41 -2.30 1.93 -9.62
C CYS A 41 -2.82 1.90 -11.08
N ILE A 42 -4.03 1.38 -11.29
CA ILE A 42 -4.64 1.24 -12.63
C ILE A 42 -5.03 2.59 -13.28
N GLY A 43 -5.16 3.62 -12.44
CA GLY A 43 -5.36 5.03 -12.84
C GLY A 43 -4.08 5.87 -12.75
N GLY A 44 -2.91 5.24 -12.57
CA GLY A 44 -1.65 5.95 -12.42
C GLY A 44 -1.25 6.76 -13.65
N GLY A 45 -0.48 7.84 -13.45
CA GLY A 45 -0.12 8.79 -14.52
C GLY A 45 0.75 8.22 -15.66
N GLY A 46 1.26 7.00 -15.53
CA GLY A 46 1.94 6.28 -16.61
C GLY A 46 1.02 5.44 -17.51
N GLN A 47 -0.27 5.38 -17.21
CA GLN A 47 -1.25 4.61 -17.99
C GLN A 47 -1.76 5.41 -19.20
N PRO A 48 -2.31 4.76 -20.24
CA PRO A 48 -2.92 5.45 -21.37
C PRO A 48 -3.99 6.45 -20.90
N LEU A 49 -3.93 7.66 -21.46
CA LEU A 49 -4.83 8.75 -21.11
C LEU A 49 -6.28 8.34 -21.35
N HIS A 50 -7.10 8.46 -20.31
CA HIS A 50 -8.51 8.09 -20.34
C HIS A 50 -9.44 9.31 -20.52
N HIS A 51 -8.88 10.50 -20.81
CA HIS A 51 -9.64 11.74 -21.06
C HIS A 51 -10.69 12.11 -19.99
N GLY A 52 -10.48 11.69 -18.74
CA GLY A 52 -11.44 11.91 -17.65
C GLY A 52 -12.59 10.89 -17.60
N ASP A 53 -12.61 9.91 -18.51
CA ASP A 53 -13.57 8.82 -18.49
C ASP A 53 -13.20 7.79 -17.40
N GLY A 54 -14.04 7.71 -16.37
CA GLY A 54 -13.87 6.77 -15.27
C GLY A 54 -14.25 5.33 -15.64
N ASP A 55 -15.09 5.12 -16.66
CA ASP A 55 -15.51 3.79 -17.07
C ASP A 55 -14.35 3.01 -17.69
N ILE A 56 -13.39 3.70 -18.30
CA ILE A 56 -12.14 3.09 -18.77
C ILE A 56 -11.34 2.49 -17.60
N ILE A 57 -11.21 3.23 -16.48
CA ILE A 57 -10.49 2.75 -15.28
C ILE A 57 -11.22 1.55 -14.69
N LYS A 58 -12.55 1.63 -14.60
CA LYS A 58 -13.39 0.53 -14.12
C LYS A 58 -13.25 -0.72 -14.99
N ALA A 59 -13.28 -0.56 -16.32
CA ALA A 59 -13.12 -1.69 -17.25
C ALA A 59 -11.74 -2.36 -17.10
N ARG A 60 -10.67 -1.58 -16.86
CA ARG A 60 -9.32 -2.12 -16.58
C ARG A 60 -9.32 -2.94 -15.28
N PHE A 61 -9.96 -2.43 -14.23
CA PHE A 61 -10.10 -3.13 -12.96
C PHE A 61 -10.87 -4.44 -13.15
N ASP A 62 -12.06 -4.39 -13.74
CA ASP A 62 -12.92 -5.57 -13.95
C ASP A 62 -12.22 -6.67 -14.76
N ALA A 63 -11.41 -6.29 -15.75
CA ALA A 63 -10.63 -7.24 -16.53
C ALA A 63 -9.60 -8.01 -15.66
N ILE A 64 -8.88 -7.32 -14.77
CA ILE A 64 -7.89 -7.94 -13.87
C ILE A 64 -8.57 -8.85 -12.85
N TYR A 65 -9.67 -8.41 -12.23
CA TYR A 65 -10.37 -9.23 -11.24
C TYR A 65 -10.99 -10.48 -11.85
N ARG A 66 -11.53 -10.37 -13.07
CA ARG A 66 -12.05 -11.53 -13.80
C ARG A 66 -10.94 -12.54 -14.12
N GLU A 67 -9.74 -12.06 -14.46
CA GLU A 67 -8.59 -12.92 -14.72
C GLU A 67 -8.12 -13.64 -13.44
N ASP A 68 -7.99 -12.91 -12.33
CA ASP A 68 -7.53 -13.47 -11.06
C ASP A 68 -8.54 -14.47 -10.46
N ALA A 69 -9.83 -14.16 -10.51
CA ALA A 69 -10.88 -15.00 -9.95
C ALA A 69 -10.94 -16.41 -10.59
N GLY A 70 -10.48 -16.54 -11.84
CA GLY A 70 -10.41 -17.81 -12.55
C GLY A 70 -9.21 -18.69 -12.18
N LYS A 71 -8.24 -18.18 -11.41
CA LYS A 71 -7.01 -18.91 -11.09
C LYS A 71 -7.25 -20.01 -10.06
N PRO A 72 -6.75 -21.24 -10.29
CA PRO A 72 -6.79 -22.31 -9.29
C PRO A 72 -6.03 -21.99 -8.01
N ILE A 73 -4.91 -21.25 -8.12
CA ILE A 73 -4.07 -20.80 -7.00
C ILE A 73 -4.07 -19.28 -6.99
N ARG A 74 -4.61 -18.69 -5.91
CA ARG A 74 -4.77 -17.23 -5.74
C ARG A 74 -4.21 -16.69 -4.43
N LYS A 75 -3.89 -17.56 -3.47
CA LYS A 75 -3.27 -17.16 -2.20
C LYS A 75 -1.78 -17.43 -2.24
N SER A 76 -0.97 -16.44 -1.88
CA SER A 76 0.49 -16.55 -1.94
C SER A 76 1.05 -17.72 -1.13
N HIS A 77 0.43 -18.06 0.02
CA HIS A 77 0.85 -19.19 0.86
C HIS A 77 0.46 -20.57 0.32
N GLU A 78 -0.38 -20.64 -0.71
CA GLU A 78 -0.73 -21.88 -1.42
C GLU A 78 0.13 -22.06 -2.70
N ASN A 79 0.95 -21.05 -3.05
CA ASN A 79 1.77 -21.09 -4.27
C ASN A 79 3.02 -21.95 -4.08
N PRO A 80 3.22 -23.03 -4.87
CA PRO A 80 4.34 -23.96 -4.70
C PRO A 80 5.71 -23.30 -4.87
N TYR A 81 5.82 -22.27 -5.71
CA TYR A 81 7.08 -21.54 -5.89
C TYR A 81 7.42 -20.67 -4.67
N ILE A 82 6.41 -20.09 -4.01
CA ILE A 82 6.62 -19.31 -2.78
C ILE A 82 6.97 -20.25 -1.62
N ILE A 83 6.27 -21.38 -1.48
CA ILE A 83 6.58 -22.40 -0.48
C ILE A 83 8.04 -22.84 -0.62
N LYS A 84 8.45 -23.24 -1.84
CA LYS A 84 9.83 -23.65 -2.13
C LYS A 84 10.86 -22.56 -1.81
N LEU A 85 10.59 -21.31 -2.19
CA LEU A 85 11.47 -20.17 -1.89
C LEU A 85 11.68 -19.99 -0.38
N TYR A 86 10.64 -20.18 0.43
CA TYR A 86 10.77 -20.11 1.87
C TYR A 86 11.51 -21.33 2.43
N GLU A 87 11.13 -22.55 2.05
CA GLU A 87 11.75 -23.77 2.57
C GLU A 87 13.25 -23.86 2.26
N GLU A 88 13.66 -23.52 1.04
CA GLU A 88 15.04 -23.72 0.59
C GLU A 88 15.93 -22.51 0.82
N PHE A 89 15.37 -21.29 0.90
CA PHE A 89 16.17 -20.07 0.93
C PHE A 89 15.85 -19.13 2.08
N LEU A 90 14.61 -18.64 2.19
CA LEU A 90 14.25 -17.58 3.15
C LEU A 90 13.96 -18.09 4.57
N GLY A 91 13.75 -19.39 4.75
CA GLY A 91 13.31 -20.02 5.99
C GLY A 91 11.81 -19.81 6.25
N LYS A 92 11.49 -18.90 7.18
CA LYS A 92 10.10 -18.58 7.57
C LYS A 92 9.80 -17.09 7.37
N PRO A 93 8.52 -16.67 7.23
CA PRO A 93 8.16 -15.27 7.33
C PRO A 93 8.74 -14.66 8.62
N MET A 94 9.24 -13.43 8.55
CA MET A 94 9.91 -12.75 9.66
C MET A 94 11.24 -13.39 10.14
N SER A 95 11.84 -14.33 9.40
CA SER A 95 13.20 -14.80 9.69
C SER A 95 14.22 -13.67 9.54
N GLU A 96 15.43 -13.84 10.07
CA GLU A 96 16.52 -12.87 9.89
C GLU A 96 16.79 -12.57 8.41
N LYS A 97 16.88 -13.62 7.57
CA LYS A 97 17.12 -13.47 6.14
C LYS A 97 15.94 -12.78 5.43
N ALA A 98 14.70 -13.15 5.77
CA ALA A 98 13.52 -12.49 5.20
C ALA A 98 13.45 -11.01 5.63
N HIS A 99 13.82 -10.70 6.86
CA HIS A 99 13.90 -9.32 7.35
C HIS A 99 14.96 -8.52 6.59
N GLN A 100 16.17 -9.07 6.43
CA GLN A 100 17.26 -8.40 5.70
C GLN A 100 16.93 -8.14 4.23
N LEU A 101 16.22 -9.07 3.56
CA LEU A 101 15.98 -9.00 2.12
C LEU A 101 14.64 -8.36 1.73
N LEU A 102 13.60 -8.53 2.53
CA LEU A 102 12.22 -8.19 2.16
C LEU A 102 11.60 -7.10 3.03
N HIS A 103 12.26 -6.71 4.13
CA HIS A 103 11.81 -5.61 4.98
C HIS A 103 12.68 -4.39 4.75
N THR A 104 12.16 -3.23 5.14
CA THR A 104 12.85 -1.96 4.99
C THR A 104 12.57 -1.05 6.18
N HIS A 105 13.28 0.07 6.24
CA HIS A 105 13.13 1.08 7.28
C HIS A 105 12.94 2.45 6.65
N TYR A 106 12.14 3.28 7.30
CA TYR A 106 11.96 4.68 6.94
C TYR A 106 12.70 5.55 7.95
N PHE A 107 13.14 6.72 7.49
CA PHE A 107 13.78 7.72 8.32
C PHE A 107 13.15 9.09 8.04
N ASP A 108 13.26 9.98 9.01
CA ASP A 108 12.73 11.33 8.88
C ASP A 108 13.48 12.10 7.77
N LYS A 109 12.72 12.62 6.81
CA LYS A 109 13.20 13.49 5.72
C LYS A 109 12.72 14.92 5.86
N GLY A 110 12.08 15.29 6.96
CA GLY A 110 11.72 16.67 7.26
C GLY A 110 12.97 17.55 7.33
N THR A 111 12.90 18.75 6.74
CA THR A 111 13.90 19.78 6.96
C THR A 111 13.94 20.11 8.45
N LYS A 112 15.07 19.84 9.10
CA LYS A 112 15.31 20.33 10.47
C LYS A 112 15.62 21.81 10.36
N ASP A 113 14.89 22.64 11.09
CA ASP A 113 15.24 24.05 11.21
C ASP A 113 16.65 24.17 11.79
N VAL A 114 17.58 24.71 11.00
CA VAL A 114 18.94 25.01 11.47
C VAL A 114 18.94 26.43 12.00
N TYR A 115 18.90 26.57 13.32
CA TYR A 115 19.05 27.87 13.98
C TYR A 115 20.53 28.23 14.02
N ILE A 116 20.94 29.18 13.18
CA ILE A 116 22.27 29.81 13.29
C ILE A 116 22.14 30.88 14.39
N LYS A 117 22.80 30.68 15.52
CA LYS A 117 22.98 31.75 16.52
C LYS A 117 23.93 32.77 15.91
N LEU A 118 23.45 33.98 15.68
CA LEU A 118 24.32 35.13 15.45
C LEU A 118 24.90 35.50 16.82
N GLU A 119 26.21 35.43 16.98
CA GLU A 119 26.90 35.99 18.15
C GLU A 119 26.87 37.53 18.01
N ASP A 120 26.63 38.21 19.15
CA ASP A 120 26.52 39.68 19.26
C ASP A 120 27.82 40.41 18.88
#